data_AF-A0A1G1VED5-F1
#
_entry.id   AF-A0A1G1VED5-F1
#
_cell.length_a   1.000
_cell.length_b   1.000
_cell.length_c   1.000
_cell.angle_alpha   90.00
_cell.angle_beta   90.00
_cell.angle_gamma   90.00
#
_symmetry.space_group_name_H-M   'P 1'
#
loop_
_entity.id
_entity.type
_entity.pdbx_description
1 polymer ?
#
loop_
_entity_poly.entity_id
_entity_poly.type
_entity_poly.pdbx_seq_one_letter_code
_entity_poly.pdbx_strand_id
1 'polypeptide(L)'
;MKLLKTKQKIYKGSSCRELLSLLQENSLAYNYKYLSKKKSWKIDEPLTIIYIKKSKKYPAGHFLVWYRNKWMDPWINFRVGAKVAKAKSGFRKDLPGKPIYALFPKP
;
A
#
# COMPACT_ATOMS: atom_id res chain seq x y z
N MET A 1 20.88 18.50 -33.54
CA MET A 1 20.71 18.51 -32.07
C MET A 1 19.86 17.30 -31.67
N LYS A 2 20.40 16.34 -30.90
CA LYS A 2 19.74 15.06 -30.56
C LYS A 2 18.57 15.29 -29.59
N LEU A 3 17.37 14.83 -29.96
CA LEU A 3 16.20 14.75 -29.08
C LEU A 3 16.55 13.90 -27.85
N LEU A 4 16.62 14.53 -26.67
CA LEU A 4 16.89 13.85 -25.41
C LEU A 4 15.72 12.92 -25.09
N LYS A 5 16.04 11.62 -25.10
CA LYS A 5 15.19 10.50 -24.65
C LYS A 5 14.50 10.89 -23.34
N THR A 6 13.16 10.85 -23.34
CA THR A 6 12.32 11.06 -22.17
C THR A 6 12.82 10.25 -20.98
N LYS A 7 13.29 10.92 -19.91
CA LYS A 7 13.64 10.29 -18.64
C LYS A 7 12.41 9.51 -18.14
N GLN A 8 12.47 8.19 -18.15
CA GLN A 8 11.45 7.35 -17.52
C GLN A 8 11.35 7.72 -16.03
N LYS A 9 10.16 8.13 -15.60
CA LYS A 9 9.89 8.49 -14.21
C LYS A 9 9.93 7.20 -13.37
N ILE A 10 11.03 6.97 -12.66
CA ILE A 10 11.20 5.78 -11.82
C ILE A 10 10.27 5.90 -10.61
N TYR A 11 9.16 5.15 -10.62
CA TYR A 11 8.28 5.04 -9.45
C TYR A 11 8.88 4.06 -8.44
N LYS A 12 9.84 4.53 -7.63
CA LYS A 12 10.31 3.78 -6.45
C LYS A 12 9.20 3.82 -5.38
N GLY A 13 8.23 2.93 -5.51
CA GLY A 13 7.26 2.64 -4.44
C GLY A 13 7.93 2.04 -3.22
N SER A 14 7.30 2.14 -2.05
CA SER A 14 7.84 1.51 -0.83
C SER A 14 7.50 0.03 -0.79
N SER A 15 8.46 -0.77 -0.34
CA SER A 15 8.23 -2.20 -0.10
C SER A 15 7.52 -2.43 1.23
N CYS A 16 6.88 -3.59 1.40
CA CYS A 16 6.31 -3.98 2.70
C CYS A 16 7.38 -4.11 3.79
N ARG A 17 8.62 -4.44 3.42
CA ARG A 17 9.74 -4.53 4.38
C ARG A 17 10.13 -3.15 4.89
N GLU A 18 10.25 -2.17 3.99
CA GLU A 18 10.50 -0.77 4.37
C GLU A 18 9.38 -0.24 5.27
N LEU A 19 8.12 -0.55 4.96
CA LEU A 19 7.00 -0.16 5.82
C LEU A 19 7.07 -0.83 7.20
N LEU A 20 7.42 -2.12 7.25
CA LEU A 20 7.58 -2.83 8.51
C LEU A 20 8.70 -2.21 9.36
N SER A 21 9.86 -1.91 8.77
CA SER A 21 10.97 -1.24 9.45
C SER A 21 10.53 0.11 10.02
N LEU A 22 9.85 0.94 9.23
CA LEU A 22 9.33 2.24 9.69
C LEU A 22 8.34 2.09 10.85
N LEU A 23 7.44 1.10 10.80
CA LEU A 23 6.51 0.84 11.89
C LEU A 23 7.27 0.45 13.17
N GLN A 24 8.25 -0.44 13.06
CA GLN A 24 9.07 -0.89 14.19
C GLN A 24 9.90 0.26 14.80
N GLU A 25 10.50 1.12 13.98
CA GLU A 25 11.23 2.32 14.40
C GLU A 25 10.34 3.30 15.19
N ASN A 26 9.03 3.32 14.89
CA ASN A 26 8.04 4.13 15.59
C ASN A 26 7.34 3.37 16.73
N SER A 27 7.96 2.30 17.25
CA SER A 27 7.43 1.47 18.34
C SER A 27 6.06 0.82 18.04
N LEU A 28 5.69 0.69 16.77
CA LEU A 28 4.48 -0.02 16.34
C LEU A 28 4.84 -1.46 16.02
N ALA A 29 4.43 -2.37 16.90
CA ALA A 29 4.69 -3.79 16.75
C ALA A 29 3.78 -4.39 15.67
N TYR A 30 4.37 -4.80 14.54
CA TYR A 30 3.67 -5.46 13.43
C TYR A 30 4.39 -6.75 13.01
N ASN A 31 3.62 -7.67 12.43
CA ASN A 31 4.08 -8.82 11.65
C ASN A 31 3.68 -8.64 10.19
N TYR A 32 4.41 -9.24 9.24
CA TYR A 32 4.02 -9.24 7.83
C TYR A 32 3.88 -10.67 7.30
N LYS A 33 2.95 -10.89 6.37
CA LYS A 33 2.73 -12.18 5.72
C LYS A 33 2.48 -12.01 4.23
N TYR A 34 2.96 -12.97 3.44
CA TYR A 34 2.60 -13.09 2.03
C TYR A 34 1.24 -13.77 1.88
N LEU A 35 0.34 -13.13 1.16
CA LEU A 35 -1.02 -13.63 0.92
C LEU A 35 -1.01 -14.58 -0.29
N SER A 36 -0.70 -15.85 -0.03
CA SER A 36 -0.73 -16.87 -1.08
C SER A 36 -2.16 -17.15 -1.53
N LYS A 37 -2.33 -17.57 -2.81
CA LYS A 37 -3.65 -17.88 -3.39
C LYS A 37 -4.36 -19.08 -2.72
N LYS A 38 -3.63 -19.92 -1.99
CA LYS A 38 -4.12 -21.21 -1.48
C LYS A 38 -4.79 -21.12 -0.11
N LYS A 39 -4.67 -19.99 0.60
CA LYS A 39 -5.24 -19.80 1.95
C LYS A 39 -6.17 -18.60 1.95
N SER A 40 -7.34 -18.75 2.58
CA SER A 40 -8.16 -17.60 2.98
C SER A 40 -7.45 -16.91 4.15
N TRP A 41 -7.13 -15.64 3.99
CA TRP A 41 -6.55 -14.84 5.06
C TRP A 41 -7.63 -13.93 5.62
N LYS A 42 -7.82 -13.94 6.94
CA LYS A 42 -8.55 -12.88 7.63
C LYS A 42 -7.69 -11.63 7.52
N ILE A 43 -8.17 -10.66 6.75
CA ILE A 43 -7.47 -9.38 6.48
C ILE A 43 -8.28 -8.18 7.00
N ASP A 44 -9.43 -8.47 7.59
CA ASP A 44 -10.43 -7.58 8.15
C ASP A 44 -10.25 -7.40 9.67
N GLU A 45 -9.04 -7.62 10.18
CA GLU A 45 -8.68 -7.30 11.56
C GLU A 45 -8.33 -5.80 11.67
N PRO A 46 -8.76 -5.10 12.75
CA PRO A 46 -8.48 -3.68 12.93
C PRO A 46 -6.99 -3.34 12.75
N LEU A 47 -6.72 -2.24 12.05
CA LEU A 47 -5.39 -1.72 11.75
C LEU A 47 -4.52 -2.64 10.86
N THR A 48 -5.09 -3.70 10.29
CA THR A 48 -4.39 -4.48 9.26
C THR A 48 -4.04 -3.60 8.07
N ILE A 49 -2.78 -3.59 7.69
CA ILE A 49 -2.30 -2.87 6.51
C ILE A 49 -2.06 -3.87 5.39
N ILE A 50 -2.72 -3.71 4.25
CA ILE A 50 -2.48 -4.54 3.08
C ILE A 50 -1.68 -3.79 2.03
N TYR A 51 -1.00 -4.54 1.19
CA TYR A 51 -0.32 -4.02 0.01
C TYR A 51 -0.82 -4.71 -1.26
N ILE A 52 -1.25 -3.90 -2.20
CA ILE A 52 -1.61 -4.28 -3.56
C ILE A 52 -0.37 -4.10 -4.45
N LYS A 53 -0.07 -5.15 -5.22
CA LYS A 53 1.10 -5.18 -6.11
C LYS A 53 1.05 -4.03 -7.13
N LYS A 54 2.24 -3.58 -7.53
CA LYS A 54 2.44 -2.69 -8.68
C LYS A 54 1.64 -3.14 -9.89
N SER A 55 0.96 -2.21 -10.55
CA SER A 55 0.18 -2.42 -11.76
C SER A 55 0.16 -1.14 -12.62
N LYS A 56 -0.42 -1.20 -13.83
CA LYS A 56 -0.63 0.01 -14.65
C LYS A 56 -1.39 1.11 -13.89
N LYS A 57 -2.34 0.73 -13.03
CA LYS A 57 -3.13 1.64 -12.18
C LYS A 57 -2.36 2.15 -10.96
N TYR A 58 -1.54 1.29 -10.35
CA TYR A 58 -0.74 1.58 -9.16
C TYR A 58 0.74 1.34 -9.45
N PRO A 59 1.44 2.25 -10.15
CA PRO A 59 2.82 2.01 -10.59
C PRO A 59 3.81 1.88 -9.43
N ALA A 60 3.50 2.50 -8.28
CA ALA A 60 4.28 2.39 -7.05
C ALA A 60 3.77 1.28 -6.10
N GLY A 61 2.71 0.55 -6.48
CA GLY A 61 1.94 -0.27 -5.55
C GLY A 61 0.97 0.60 -4.77
N HIS A 62 0.20 -0.02 -3.87
CA HIS A 62 -0.86 0.70 -3.17
C HIS A 62 -1.16 0.05 -1.82
N PHE A 63 -1.09 0.83 -0.75
CA PHE A 63 -1.39 0.38 0.61
C PHE A 63 -2.84 0.69 0.98
N LEU A 64 -3.48 -0.13 1.79
CA LEU A 64 -4.74 0.23 2.45
C LEU A 64 -4.70 -0.24 3.90
N VAL A 65 -5.43 0.46 4.77
CA VAL A 65 -5.58 0.09 6.19
C VAL A 65 -7.02 -0.32 6.46
N TRP A 66 -7.24 -1.41 7.17
CA TRP A 66 -8.57 -1.75 7.67
C TRP A 66 -8.91 -0.93 8.91
N TYR A 67 -9.92 -0.07 8.81
CA TYR A 67 -10.33 0.80 9.90
C TYR A 67 -11.85 1.02 9.89
N ARG A 68 -12.49 0.86 11.05
CA ARG A 68 -13.97 0.98 11.20
C ARG A 68 -14.75 0.17 10.16
N ASN A 69 -14.35 -1.09 9.96
CA ASN A 69 -14.96 -2.02 9.01
C ASN A 69 -14.93 -1.57 7.54
N LYS A 70 -13.95 -0.74 7.18
CA LYS A 70 -13.74 -0.23 5.82
C LYS A 70 -12.26 -0.18 5.49
N TRP A 71 -11.95 -0.22 4.20
CA TRP A 71 -10.60 0.00 3.71
C TRP A 71 -10.31 1.49 3.58
N MET A 72 -9.26 1.97 4.20
CA MET A 72 -8.84 3.37 4.14
C MET A 72 -7.61 3.52 3.26
N ASP A 73 -7.65 4.47 2.33
CA ASP A 73 -6.51 4.89 1.53
C ASP A 73 -5.60 5.86 2.32
N PRO A 74 -4.40 5.46 2.76
CA PRO A 74 -3.46 6.36 3.41
C PRO A 74 -2.85 7.36 2.42
N TRP A 75 -2.47 8.52 2.94
CA TRP A 75 -1.87 9.61 2.15
C TRP A 75 -0.53 9.23 1.50
N ILE A 76 0.18 8.26 2.08
CA ILE A 76 1.46 7.74 1.57
C ILE A 76 1.38 7.15 0.14
N ASN A 77 0.17 6.79 -0.32
CA ASN A 77 -0.06 6.34 -1.69
C ASN A 77 0.06 7.46 -2.74
N PHE A 78 -0.07 8.73 -2.34
CA PHE A 78 -0.12 9.87 -3.24
C PHE A 78 1.22 10.59 -3.31
N ARG A 79 2.21 9.95 -3.96
CA ARG A 79 3.58 10.49 -4.08
C ARG A 79 3.71 11.57 -5.16
N VAL A 80 4.74 12.41 -4.99
CA VAL A 80 5.19 13.56 -5.82
C VAL A 80 4.67 13.59 -7.26
N GLY A 81 3.93 14.66 -7.58
CA GLY A 81 3.28 14.87 -8.88
C GLY A 81 1.86 14.29 -8.97
N ALA A 82 1.41 13.50 -7.99
CA ALA A 82 0.00 13.22 -7.77
C ALA A 82 -0.67 14.53 -7.31
N LYS A 83 -1.46 15.16 -8.19
CA LYS A 83 -2.29 16.30 -7.80
C LYS A 83 -3.10 15.87 -6.57
N VAL A 84 -2.91 16.51 -5.42
CA VAL A 84 -3.67 16.19 -4.19
C VAL A 84 -5.18 16.27 -4.46
N ALA A 85 -5.61 17.20 -5.33
CA ALA A 85 -6.98 17.29 -5.83
C ALA A 85 -7.51 16.02 -6.54
N LYS A 86 -6.62 15.13 -7.02
CA LYS A 86 -6.94 13.82 -7.61
C LYS A 86 -6.66 12.66 -6.65
N ALA A 87 -6.08 12.92 -5.48
CA ALA A 87 -5.89 11.92 -4.45
C ALA A 87 -7.26 11.51 -3.92
N LYS A 88 -7.55 10.20 -3.98
CA LYS A 88 -8.73 9.63 -3.34
C LYS A 88 -8.28 9.02 -2.01
N SER A 89 -7.92 9.86 -1.04
CA SER A 89 -7.77 9.42 0.36
C SER A 89 -9.16 9.33 0.98
N GLY A 90 -9.48 8.22 1.66
CA GLY A 90 -10.80 8.00 2.22
C GLY A 90 -11.17 6.54 2.37
N PHE A 91 -12.39 6.29 2.82
CA PHE A 91 -12.91 4.93 3.02
C PHE A 91 -13.45 4.33 1.72
N ARG A 92 -13.22 3.03 1.56
CA ARG A 92 -13.72 2.17 0.51
C ARG A 92 -14.38 0.96 1.13
N LYS A 93 -15.43 0.48 0.47
CA LYS A 93 -16.08 -0.78 0.81
C LYS A 93 -15.18 -1.96 0.44
N ASP A 94 -14.66 -1.94 -0.79
CA ASP A 94 -13.93 -3.06 -1.38
C ASP A 94 -12.49 -2.73 -1.74
N LEU A 95 -11.66 -3.78 -1.80
CA LEU A 95 -10.29 -3.67 -2.24
C LEU A 95 -10.19 -3.32 -3.72
N PRO A 96 -9.40 -2.32 -4.11
CA PRO A 96 -9.31 -1.90 -5.51
C PRO A 96 -8.40 -2.81 -6.36
N GLY A 97 -7.96 -3.94 -5.82
CA GLY A 97 -7.06 -4.88 -6.46
C GLY A 97 -6.68 -6.03 -5.52
N LYS A 98 -5.99 -7.02 -6.06
CA LYS A 98 -5.57 -8.20 -5.29
C LYS A 98 -4.45 -7.85 -4.31
N PRO A 99 -4.64 -8.04 -2.99
CA PRO A 99 -3.58 -7.85 -2.02
C PRO A 99 -2.58 -9.01 -2.15
N ILE A 100 -1.29 -8.70 -1.96
CA ILE A 100 -0.20 -9.69 -2.01
C ILE A 100 0.55 -9.81 -0.68
N TYR A 101 0.48 -8.78 0.16
CA TYR A 101 1.01 -8.83 1.53
C TYR A 101 0.00 -8.20 2.47
N ALA A 102 0.02 -8.66 3.72
CA ALA A 102 -0.67 -8.04 4.85
C ALA A 102 0.31 -7.85 6.00
N LEU A 103 0.19 -6.73 6.70
CA LEU A 103 0.85 -6.43 7.94
C LEU A 103 -0.23 -6.39 9.03
N PHE A 104 -0.03 -7.17 10.09
CA PHE A 104 -0.95 -7.31 11.21
C PHE A 104 -0.31 -6.70 12.45
N PRO A 105 -1.05 -5.94 13.27
CA PRO A 105 -0.59 -5.56 14.61
C PRO A 105 -0.22 -6.81 15.40
N LYS A 106 0.88 -6.75 16.16
CA LYS A 106 1.15 -7.73 17.20
C LYS A 106 0.30 -7.39 18.43
N PRO A 107 -0.28 -8.40 19.11
CA PRO A 107 -0.83 -8.19 20.44
C PRO A 107 0.26 -7.77 21.43
#